data_AF-F9DN22-F1
#
_entry.id   AF-F9DN22-F1
#
_cell.length_a   1.000
_cell.length_b   1.000
_cell.length_c   1.000
_cell.angle_alpha   90.00
_cell.angle_beta   90.00
_cell.angle_gamma   90.00
#
_symmetry.space_group_name_H-M   'P 1'
#
loop_
_entity.id
_entity.type
_entity.pdbx_description
1 polymer ?
#
loop_
_entity_poly.entity_id
_entity_poly.type
_entity_poly.pdbx_seq_one_letter_code
_entity_poly.pdbx_strand_id
1 'polypeptide(L)'
;MAVGFTAVLAMLAAIICTLIIYKNYALEAQLEVYEVGFEIFNLIFPLLAVIPTGWLMYFERKNGFINYTLPRVNKKNYVFSKWIVSAGSGYLVVFCVSMISVLVALYVVPPITVQLSLVNPETGELMGKIVQTHIYGEQFLEQPFLYGLVLSLWKGIIGALVATLGFVFSLYSQNLFVILTGPFVYVLLENFCWSVFGLEKYRLVTAFEPSLVWVEAISWTSFVTGPVLLLLVILGYLVYKRKIVNARIYEL
;
A
#
# COMPACT_ATOMS: atom_id res chain seq x y z
N MET A 1 -13.58 -4.07 -15.96
CA MET A 1 -14.80 -4.00 -15.12
C MET A 1 -14.50 -4.22 -13.64
N ALA A 2 -13.80 -5.31 -13.25
CA ALA A 2 -13.49 -5.59 -11.84
C ALA A 2 -12.63 -4.54 -11.12
N VAL A 3 -11.60 -3.98 -11.79
CA VAL A 3 -10.73 -2.94 -11.19
C VAL A 3 -11.52 -1.66 -10.89
N GLY A 4 -12.35 -1.19 -11.82
CA GLY A 4 -13.17 0.00 -11.59
C GLY A 4 -14.16 -0.18 -10.44
N PHE A 5 -14.82 -1.33 -10.35
CA PHE A 5 -15.76 -1.62 -9.28
C PHE A 5 -15.09 -1.67 -7.90
N THR A 6 -13.97 -2.40 -7.78
CA THR A 6 -13.20 -2.48 -6.54
C THR A 6 -12.64 -1.12 -6.11
N ALA A 7 -12.12 -0.32 -7.05
CA ALA A 7 -11.65 1.03 -6.79
C ALA A 7 -12.78 1.91 -6.26
N VAL A 8 -13.94 1.94 -6.92
CA VAL A 8 -15.10 2.77 -6.50
C VAL A 8 -15.58 2.37 -5.11
N LEU A 9 -15.73 1.07 -4.84
CA LEU A 9 -16.18 0.59 -3.54
C LEU A 9 -15.17 0.93 -2.44
N ALA A 10 -13.87 0.77 -2.70
CA ALA A 10 -12.82 1.15 -1.76
C ALA A 10 -12.77 2.67 -1.53
N MET A 11 -12.95 3.48 -2.57
CA MET A 11 -13.04 4.95 -2.45
C MET A 11 -14.25 5.38 -1.63
N LEU A 12 -15.43 4.78 -1.85
CA LEU A 12 -16.63 5.08 -1.04
C LEU A 12 -16.42 4.72 0.43
N ALA A 13 -15.83 3.55 0.71
CA ALA A 13 -15.49 3.15 2.06
C ALA A 13 -14.49 4.13 2.70
N ALA A 14 -13.48 4.56 1.94
CA ALA A 14 -12.48 5.51 2.37
C ALA A 14 -13.06 6.88 2.73
N ILE A 15 -13.99 7.40 1.91
CA ILE A 15 -14.75 8.62 2.21
C ILE A 15 -15.50 8.45 3.54
N ILE A 16 -16.26 7.36 3.70
CA ILE A 16 -17.05 7.11 4.91
C ILE A 16 -16.16 7.05 6.15
N CYS A 17 -15.05 6.31 6.11
CA CYS A 17 -14.11 6.21 7.23
C CYS A 17 -13.54 7.58 7.61
N THR A 18 -13.07 8.37 6.64
CA THR A 18 -12.55 9.73 6.90
C THR A 18 -13.59 10.70 7.44
N LEU A 19 -14.89 10.50 7.18
CA LEU A 19 -15.95 11.37 7.68
C LEU A 19 -16.44 11.01 9.09
N ILE A 20 -16.16 9.79 9.56
CA ILE A 20 -16.70 9.26 10.82
C ILE A 20 -15.62 9.21 11.90
N ILE A 21 -14.45 8.65 11.60
CA ILE A 21 -13.48 8.23 12.62
C ILE A 21 -12.85 9.45 13.32
N TYR A 22 -12.54 10.51 12.58
CA TYR A 22 -11.83 11.70 13.12
C TYR A 22 -12.55 12.40 14.27
N LYS A 23 -13.89 12.27 14.37
CA LYS A 23 -14.70 13.00 15.36
C LYS A 23 -14.38 12.65 16.81
N ASN A 24 -13.78 11.48 17.04
CA ASN A 24 -13.41 11.00 18.37
C ASN A 24 -11.95 11.31 18.74
N TYR A 25 -11.20 12.02 17.89
CA TYR A 25 -9.78 12.27 18.06
C TYR A 25 -9.52 13.76 18.28
N ALA A 26 -8.57 14.05 19.18
CA ALA A 26 -7.97 15.37 19.29
C ALA A 26 -6.90 15.51 18.20
N LEU A 27 -7.09 16.47 17.30
CA LEU A 27 -6.23 16.68 16.13
C LEU A 27 -5.57 18.06 16.18
N GLU A 28 -4.34 18.13 15.70
CA GLU A 28 -3.52 19.33 15.64
C GLU A 28 -3.47 19.92 14.22
N ALA A 29 -3.68 19.12 13.18
CA ALA A 29 -3.79 19.62 11.81
C ALA A 29 -4.85 18.89 10.98
N GLN A 30 -5.37 19.64 9.99
CA GLN A 30 -6.46 19.16 9.13
C GLN A 30 -6.08 17.87 8.38
N LEU A 31 -4.81 17.70 7.99
CA LEU A 31 -4.37 16.52 7.25
C LEU A 31 -4.33 15.24 8.11
N GLU A 32 -4.26 15.34 9.44
CA GLU A 32 -4.31 14.16 10.33
C GLU A 32 -5.66 13.46 10.28
N VAL A 33 -6.73 14.17 9.88
CA VAL A 33 -8.05 13.58 9.61
C VAL A 33 -7.95 12.44 8.59
N TYR A 34 -7.09 12.60 7.58
CA TYR A 34 -6.82 11.56 6.60
C TYR A 34 -6.12 10.37 7.25
N GLU A 35 -5.07 10.61 8.03
CA GLU A 35 -4.27 9.52 8.63
C GLU A 35 -5.12 8.64 9.55
N VAL A 36 -5.90 9.26 10.43
CA VAL A 36 -6.84 8.57 11.33
C VAL A 36 -7.94 7.84 10.55
N GLY A 37 -8.48 8.48 9.51
CA GLY A 37 -9.50 7.86 8.65
C GLY A 37 -8.98 6.69 7.81
N PHE A 38 -7.65 6.60 7.61
CA PHE A 38 -7.01 5.64 6.73
C PHE A 38 -6.42 4.41 7.45
N GLU A 39 -6.49 4.35 8.77
CA GLU A 39 -5.95 3.24 9.58
C GLU A 39 -6.41 1.85 9.12
N ILE A 40 -7.70 1.68 8.82
CA ILE A 40 -8.24 0.40 8.32
C ILE A 40 -7.59 0.04 6.98
N PHE A 41 -7.39 1.03 6.11
CA PHE A 41 -6.77 0.84 4.80
C PHE A 41 -5.28 0.49 4.93
N ASN A 42 -4.59 1.01 5.94
CA ASN A 42 -3.21 0.62 6.26
C ASN A 42 -3.06 -0.87 6.60
N LEU A 43 -4.11 -1.50 7.14
CA LEU A 43 -4.12 -2.95 7.36
C LEU A 43 -4.48 -3.73 6.09
N ILE A 44 -5.52 -3.31 5.37
CA ILE A 44 -6.10 -4.09 4.26
C ILE A 44 -5.52 -3.77 2.87
N PHE A 45 -4.63 -2.78 2.74
CA PHE A 45 -4.07 -2.40 1.43
C PHE A 45 -3.47 -3.56 0.61
N PRO A 46 -2.85 -4.61 1.19
CA PRO A 46 -2.32 -5.71 0.38
C PRO A 46 -3.42 -6.48 -0.34
N LEU A 47 -4.59 -6.62 0.30
CA LEU A 47 -5.76 -7.25 -0.29
C LEU A 47 -6.36 -6.36 -1.38
N LEU A 48 -6.48 -5.06 -1.13
CA LEU A 48 -6.99 -4.10 -2.11
C LEU A 48 -6.13 -4.04 -3.38
N ALA A 49 -4.81 -4.18 -3.25
CA ALA A 49 -3.89 -4.19 -4.39
C ALA A 49 -4.03 -5.46 -5.25
N VAL A 50 -4.31 -6.61 -4.64
CA VAL A 50 -4.22 -7.93 -5.30
C VAL A 50 -5.58 -8.44 -5.78
N ILE A 51 -6.66 -8.24 -5.02
CA ILE A 51 -8.02 -8.70 -5.37
C ILE A 51 -8.46 -8.32 -6.79
N PRO A 52 -8.21 -7.09 -7.29
CA PRO A 52 -8.72 -6.67 -8.60
C PRO A 52 -8.20 -7.52 -9.77
N THR A 53 -6.95 -7.97 -9.71
CA THR A 53 -6.26 -8.63 -10.85
C THR A 53 -5.65 -10.00 -10.54
N GLY A 54 -5.50 -10.39 -9.28
CA GLY A 54 -4.82 -11.63 -8.88
C GLY A 54 -5.46 -12.91 -9.43
N TRP A 55 -6.77 -12.89 -9.70
CA TRP A 55 -7.51 -14.02 -10.27
C TRP A 55 -7.36 -14.15 -11.79
N LEU A 56 -7.02 -13.07 -12.51
CA LEU A 56 -7.06 -13.06 -13.99
C LEU A 56 -6.12 -14.12 -14.60
N MET A 57 -4.85 -14.09 -14.20
CA MET A 57 -3.85 -15.04 -14.70
C MET A 57 -4.13 -16.46 -14.21
N TYR A 58 -4.69 -16.61 -13.01
CA TYR A 58 -5.08 -17.91 -12.46
C TYR A 58 -6.14 -18.60 -13.33
N PHE A 59 -7.21 -17.90 -13.70
CA PHE A 59 -8.26 -18.50 -14.54
C PHE A 59 -7.80 -18.74 -15.98
N GLU A 60 -6.93 -17.90 -16.53
CA GLU A 60 -6.34 -18.13 -17.85
C GLU A 60 -5.50 -19.42 -17.90
N ARG A 61 -4.76 -19.71 -16.82
CA ARG A 61 -4.06 -20.99 -16.65
C ARG A 61 -5.07 -22.12 -16.48
N LYS A 62 -5.96 -22.02 -15.49
CA LYS A 62 -6.92 -23.08 -15.12
C LYS A 62 -7.81 -23.52 -16.29
N ASN A 63 -8.24 -22.58 -17.13
CA ASN A 63 -9.12 -22.86 -18.26
C ASN A 63 -8.35 -23.29 -19.53
N GLY A 64 -7.02 -23.40 -19.48
CA GLY A 64 -6.18 -23.73 -20.64
C GLY A 64 -6.15 -22.65 -21.72
N PHE A 65 -6.64 -21.44 -21.45
CA PHE A 65 -6.70 -20.33 -22.42
C PHE A 65 -5.31 -19.97 -22.96
N ILE A 66 -4.29 -20.11 -22.11
CA ILE A 66 -2.88 -19.90 -22.44
C ILE A 66 -2.40 -20.78 -23.61
N ASN A 67 -2.89 -22.02 -23.73
CA ASN A 67 -2.47 -22.92 -24.81
C ASN A 67 -2.92 -22.44 -26.20
N TYR A 68 -4.00 -21.66 -26.26
CA TYR A 68 -4.52 -21.08 -27.50
C TYR A 68 -3.86 -19.75 -27.87
N THR A 69 -3.39 -18.99 -26.88
CA THR A 69 -2.78 -17.67 -27.11
C THR A 69 -1.28 -17.73 -27.32
N LEU A 70 -0.57 -18.64 -26.65
CA LEU A 70 0.89 -18.77 -26.74
C LEU A 70 1.45 -19.08 -28.14
N PRO A 71 0.77 -19.81 -29.04
CA PRO A 71 1.28 -20.02 -30.40
C PRO A 71 1.33 -18.73 -31.23
N ARG A 72 0.58 -17.69 -30.83
CA ARG A 72 0.39 -16.45 -31.60
C ARG A 72 1.19 -15.27 -31.06
N VAL A 73 1.70 -15.37 -29.82
CA VAL A 73 2.36 -14.26 -29.13
C VAL A 73 3.60 -14.74 -28.40
N ASN A 74 4.67 -13.94 -28.42
CA ASN A 74 5.87 -14.21 -27.65
C ASN A 74 5.57 -14.34 -26.14
N LYS A 75 5.98 -15.47 -25.55
CA LYS A 75 5.79 -15.81 -24.13
C LYS A 75 6.19 -14.69 -23.16
N LYS A 76 7.33 -14.04 -23.41
CA LYS A 76 7.86 -12.94 -22.57
C LYS A 76 6.95 -11.71 -22.61
N ASN A 77 6.53 -11.31 -23.81
CA ASN A 77 5.67 -10.14 -24.00
C ASN A 77 4.29 -10.38 -23.39
N TYR A 78 3.76 -11.61 -23.48
CA TYR A 78 2.50 -11.99 -22.86
C TYR A 78 2.53 -11.79 -21.34
N VAL A 79 3.51 -12.38 -20.64
CA VAL A 79 3.62 -12.27 -19.18
C VAL A 79 3.90 -10.83 -18.76
N PHE A 80 4.73 -10.10 -19.51
CA PHE A 80 5.05 -8.71 -19.22
C PHE A 80 3.82 -7.79 -19.34
N SER A 81 3.02 -7.94 -20.40
CA SER A 81 1.77 -7.18 -20.55
C SER A 81 0.78 -7.47 -19.42
N LYS A 82 0.65 -8.74 -18.99
CA LYS A 82 -0.21 -9.10 -17.86
C LYS A 82 0.31 -8.56 -16.52
N TRP A 83 1.63 -8.56 -16.34
CA TRP A 83 2.27 -7.95 -15.18
C TRP A 83 1.99 -6.44 -15.12
N ILE A 84 2.14 -5.71 -16.23
CA ILE A 84 1.82 -4.27 -16.28
C ILE A 84 0.37 -4.01 -15.86
N VAL A 85 -0.58 -4.81 -16.37
CA VAL A 85 -1.99 -4.68 -15.99
C VAL A 85 -2.19 -4.93 -14.49
N SER A 86 -1.52 -5.94 -13.93
CA SER A 86 -1.65 -6.25 -12.50
C SER A 86 -0.99 -5.19 -11.61
N ALA A 87 0.27 -4.86 -11.85
CA ALA A 87 1.01 -3.83 -11.09
C ALA A 87 0.35 -2.45 -11.23
N GLY A 88 -0.04 -2.06 -12.45
CA GLY A 88 -0.73 -0.80 -12.72
C GLY A 88 -2.12 -0.75 -12.07
N SER A 89 -2.84 -1.87 -11.99
CA SER A 89 -4.11 -1.92 -11.25
C SER A 89 -3.92 -1.73 -9.75
N GLY A 90 -2.92 -2.40 -9.15
CA GLY A 90 -2.61 -2.24 -7.73
C GLY A 90 -2.18 -0.82 -7.39
N TYR A 91 -1.36 -0.21 -8.26
CA TYR A 91 -0.99 1.19 -8.17
C TYR A 91 -2.22 2.10 -8.15
N LEU A 92 -3.07 2.01 -9.19
CA LEU A 92 -4.21 2.91 -9.37
C LEU A 92 -5.23 2.78 -8.23
N VAL A 93 -5.51 1.55 -7.77
CA VAL A 93 -6.46 1.34 -6.68
C VAL A 93 -5.95 2.00 -5.39
N VAL A 94 -4.72 1.70 -4.98
CA VAL A 94 -4.17 2.24 -3.72
C VAL A 94 -3.95 3.76 -3.80
N PHE A 95 -3.48 4.25 -4.95
CA PHE A 95 -3.35 5.69 -5.20
C PHE A 95 -4.69 6.41 -5.11
N CYS A 96 -5.73 5.94 -5.82
CA CYS A 96 -7.03 6.62 -5.83
C CYS A 96 -7.70 6.58 -4.45
N VAL A 97 -7.59 5.46 -3.72
CA VAL A 97 -8.16 5.33 -2.36
C VAL A 97 -7.46 6.29 -1.38
N SER A 98 -6.14 6.40 -1.42
CA SER A 98 -5.43 7.38 -0.56
C SER A 98 -5.70 8.83 -0.99
N MET A 99 -5.67 9.11 -2.29
CA MET A 99 -5.87 10.46 -2.81
C MET A 99 -7.29 10.99 -2.51
N ILE A 100 -8.32 10.15 -2.65
CA ILE A 100 -9.69 10.57 -2.31
C ILE A 100 -9.81 10.88 -0.82
N SER A 101 -9.17 10.11 0.06
CA SER A 101 -9.17 10.36 1.49
C SER A 101 -8.48 11.68 1.85
N VAL A 102 -7.36 12.00 1.19
CA VAL A 102 -6.69 13.31 1.36
C VAL A 102 -7.60 14.45 0.91
N LEU A 103 -8.25 14.34 -0.26
CA LEU A 103 -9.17 15.36 -0.76
C LEU A 103 -10.36 15.58 0.17
N VAL A 104 -10.94 14.51 0.72
CA VAL A 104 -12.04 14.60 1.68
C VAL A 104 -11.59 15.28 2.98
N ALA A 105 -10.42 14.89 3.50
CA ALA A 105 -9.87 15.50 4.72
C ALA A 105 -9.64 17.01 4.58
N LEU A 106 -9.15 17.46 3.41
CA LEU A 106 -8.81 18.88 3.20
C LEU A 106 -9.99 19.75 2.76
N TYR A 107 -10.90 19.23 1.93
CA TYR A 107 -11.91 20.06 1.27
C TYR A 107 -13.35 19.77 1.69
N VAL A 108 -13.65 18.60 2.26
CA VAL A 108 -15.02 18.20 2.62
C VAL A 108 -15.23 18.27 4.13
N VAL A 109 -14.24 17.85 4.91
CA VAL A 109 -14.31 17.90 6.36
C VAL A 109 -14.21 19.36 6.82
N PRO A 110 -15.11 19.84 7.71
CA PRO A 110 -15.03 21.20 8.23
C PRO A 110 -13.70 21.42 8.98
N PRO A 111 -13.25 22.68 9.09
CA PRO A 111 -12.03 22.99 9.84
C PRO A 111 -12.08 22.39 11.25
N ILE A 112 -11.08 21.60 11.59
CA ILE A 112 -10.99 20.98 12.92
C ILE A 112 -10.72 22.04 13.99
N THR A 113 -11.18 21.78 15.22
CA THR A 113 -10.73 22.54 16.38
C THR A 113 -9.34 22.07 16.77
N VAL A 114 -8.33 22.93 16.53
CA VAL A 114 -6.92 22.62 16.84
C VAL A 114 -6.75 22.49 18.36
N GLN A 115 -6.30 21.34 18.82
CA GLN A 115 -5.99 21.10 20.23
C GLN A 115 -4.48 20.87 20.40
N LEU A 116 -3.75 21.94 20.70
CA LEU A 116 -2.31 21.90 20.91
C LEU A 116 -2.00 21.31 22.29
N SER A 117 -1.22 20.23 22.33
CA SER A 117 -0.93 19.49 23.57
C SER A 117 0.45 19.78 24.17
N LEU A 118 1.35 20.44 23.45
CA LEU A 118 2.72 20.73 23.93
C LEU A 118 2.89 22.21 24.27
N VAL A 119 3.71 22.48 25.28
CA VAL A 119 4.17 23.84 25.64
C VAL A 119 5.66 23.91 25.34
N ASN A 120 6.08 24.91 24.59
CA ASN A 120 7.48 25.15 24.28
C ASN A 120 8.24 25.52 25.58
N PRO A 121 9.30 24.78 25.95
CA PRO A 121 10.04 25.04 27.19
C PRO A 121 10.84 26.36 27.18
N GLU A 122 11.11 26.95 26.01
CA GLU A 122 11.86 28.20 25.87
C GLU A 122 10.96 29.44 25.80
N THR A 123 9.80 29.35 25.13
CA THR A 123 8.89 30.50 24.93
C THR A 123 7.61 30.45 25.76
N GLY A 124 7.26 29.29 26.34
CA GLY A 124 6.02 29.10 27.09
C GLY A 124 4.75 29.08 26.22
N GLU A 125 4.89 29.14 24.89
CA GLU A 125 3.78 29.12 23.95
C GLU A 125 3.37 27.67 23.61
N LEU A 126 2.08 27.49 23.28
CA LEU A 126 1.57 26.20 22.84
C LEU A 126 2.15 25.86 21.46
N MET A 127 2.75 24.68 21.32
CA MET A 127 3.33 24.18 20.08
C MET A 127 2.63 22.89 19.64
N GLY A 128 2.54 22.68 18.33
CA GLY A 128 2.04 21.42 17.77
C GLY A 128 3.11 20.33 17.85
N LYS A 129 2.73 19.15 18.36
CA LYS A 129 3.49 17.90 18.31
C LYS A 129 3.81 17.47 16.86
N ILE A 130 2.99 17.91 15.90
CA ILE A 130 3.11 17.59 14.47
C ILE A 130 4.51 17.80 13.89
N VAL A 131 5.17 18.92 14.20
CA VAL A 131 6.49 19.24 13.61
C VAL A 131 7.55 18.20 14.02
N GLN A 132 7.34 17.54 15.17
CA GLN A 132 8.21 16.49 15.70
C GLN A 132 7.68 15.07 15.45
N THR A 133 6.43 14.90 14.98
CA THR A 133 5.81 13.59 14.72
C THR A 133 5.48 13.31 13.26
N HIS A 134 5.69 14.26 12.36
CA HIS A 134 5.58 14.02 10.91
C HIS A 134 6.91 14.30 10.20
N ILE A 135 7.21 13.47 9.20
CA ILE A 135 8.41 13.62 8.36
C ILE A 135 8.17 14.82 7.47
N TYR A 136 9.09 15.78 7.47
CA TYR A 136 8.86 17.11 6.88
C TYR A 136 7.60 17.78 7.44
N GLY A 137 7.45 17.79 8.78
CA GLY A 137 6.30 18.37 9.47
C GLY A 137 6.00 19.84 9.10
N GLU A 138 7.01 20.62 8.69
CA GLU A 138 6.80 21.96 8.13
C GLU A 138 6.00 21.91 6.82
N GLN A 139 6.38 21.03 5.89
CA GLN A 139 5.67 20.86 4.61
C GLN A 139 4.26 20.29 4.81
N PHE A 140 4.07 19.45 5.85
CA PHE A 140 2.77 18.91 6.25
C PHE A 140 1.80 20.02 6.65
N LEU A 141 2.28 21.07 7.33
CA LEU A 141 1.48 22.21 7.77
C LEU A 141 1.31 23.26 6.68
N GLU A 142 2.38 23.61 5.96
CA GLU A 142 2.38 24.69 4.97
C GLU A 142 1.71 24.27 3.66
N GLN A 143 1.92 23.02 3.21
CA GLN A 143 1.44 22.50 1.93
C GLN A 143 0.83 21.11 2.06
N PRO A 144 -0.27 20.95 2.84
CA PRO A 144 -0.85 19.65 3.16
C PRO A 144 -1.33 18.88 1.91
N PHE A 145 -1.81 19.59 0.88
CA PHE A 145 -2.20 18.97 -0.38
C PHE A 145 -1.01 18.32 -1.10
N LEU A 146 0.12 19.03 -1.20
CA LEU A 146 1.31 18.51 -1.89
C LEU A 146 1.90 17.33 -1.13
N TYR A 147 1.96 17.44 0.20
CA TYR A 147 2.40 16.34 1.06
C TYR A 147 1.53 15.10 0.87
N GLY A 148 0.20 15.24 0.97
CA GLY A 148 -0.74 14.14 0.76
C GLY A 148 -0.64 13.52 -0.63
N LEU A 149 -0.43 14.33 -1.67
CA LEU A 149 -0.24 13.85 -3.05
C LEU A 149 1.04 13.01 -3.20
N VAL A 150 2.17 13.48 -2.67
CA VAL A 150 3.44 12.73 -2.71
C VAL A 150 3.32 11.42 -1.95
N LEU A 151 2.70 11.44 -0.76
CA LEU A 151 2.47 10.24 0.03
C LEU A 151 1.54 9.26 -0.70
N SER A 152 0.47 9.73 -1.35
CA SER A 152 -0.42 8.90 -2.17
C SER A 152 0.29 8.26 -3.36
N LEU A 153 1.15 9.01 -4.07
CA LEU A 153 1.97 8.45 -5.16
C LEU A 153 2.86 7.33 -4.65
N TRP A 154 3.52 7.55 -3.50
CA TRP A 154 4.38 6.56 -2.87
C TRP A 154 3.61 5.30 -2.42
N LYS A 155 2.45 5.48 -1.76
CA LYS A 155 1.53 4.38 -1.41
C LYS A 155 1.12 3.57 -2.65
N GLY A 156 0.86 4.25 -3.78
CA GLY A 156 0.61 3.61 -5.07
C GLY A 156 1.77 2.71 -5.52
N ILE A 157 3.02 3.17 -5.42
CA ILE A 157 4.21 2.37 -5.79
C ILE A 157 4.29 1.10 -4.93
N ILE A 158 4.07 1.21 -3.62
CA ILE A 158 4.03 0.05 -2.72
C ILE A 158 2.88 -0.89 -3.11
N GLY A 159 1.70 -0.36 -3.41
CA GLY A 159 0.56 -1.13 -3.94
C GLY A 159 0.92 -1.92 -5.21
N ALA A 160 1.68 -1.32 -6.13
CA ALA A 160 2.16 -1.98 -7.35
C ALA A 160 3.12 -3.15 -7.06
N LEU A 161 4.00 -2.99 -6.06
CA LEU A 161 4.93 -4.05 -5.63
C LEU A 161 4.18 -5.22 -4.99
N VAL A 162 3.20 -4.94 -4.14
CA VAL A 162 2.36 -5.98 -3.52
C VAL A 162 1.50 -6.70 -4.55
N ALA A 163 0.93 -5.97 -5.51
CA ALA A 163 0.24 -6.57 -6.66
C ALA A 163 1.19 -7.45 -7.51
N THR A 164 2.46 -7.05 -7.65
CA THR A 164 3.48 -7.86 -8.32
C THR A 164 3.73 -9.17 -7.60
N LEU A 165 3.77 -9.19 -6.26
CA LEU A 165 3.89 -10.42 -5.49
C LEU A 165 2.68 -11.35 -5.74
N GLY A 166 1.46 -10.80 -5.72
CA GLY A 166 0.24 -11.55 -6.05
C GLY A 166 0.26 -12.11 -7.48
N PHE A 167 0.70 -11.31 -8.45
CA PHE A 167 0.89 -11.74 -9.83
C PHE A 167 1.90 -12.89 -9.92
N VAL A 168 3.04 -12.80 -9.23
CA VAL A 168 4.04 -13.88 -9.22
C VAL A 168 3.47 -15.15 -8.60
N PHE A 169 2.68 -15.08 -7.53
CA PHE A 169 1.97 -16.27 -7.01
C PHE A 169 1.00 -16.85 -8.03
N SER A 170 0.30 -16.00 -8.80
CA SER A 170 -0.63 -16.46 -9.84
C SER A 170 0.04 -17.27 -10.96
N LEU A 171 1.35 -17.06 -11.20
CA LEU A 171 2.11 -17.80 -12.21
C LEU A 171 2.40 -19.25 -11.81
N TYR A 172 2.47 -19.57 -10.52
CA TYR A 172 2.92 -20.88 -10.05
C TYR A 172 1.92 -21.61 -9.15
N SER A 173 1.06 -20.90 -8.44
CA SER A 173 0.09 -21.50 -7.53
C SER A 173 -1.13 -22.04 -8.30
N GLN A 174 -1.68 -23.16 -7.83
CA GLN A 174 -2.95 -23.73 -8.29
C GLN A 174 -4.13 -23.38 -7.37
N ASN A 175 -3.88 -22.71 -6.24
CA ASN A 175 -4.91 -22.31 -5.30
C ASN A 175 -5.13 -20.80 -5.35
N LEU A 176 -6.35 -20.38 -5.71
CA LEU A 176 -6.74 -18.97 -5.77
C LEU A 176 -6.59 -18.27 -4.42
N PHE A 177 -6.88 -18.97 -3.32
CA PHE A 177 -6.76 -18.39 -1.98
C PHE A 177 -5.33 -17.93 -1.70
N VAL A 178 -4.33 -18.77 -1.98
CA VAL A 178 -2.90 -18.45 -1.79
C VAL A 178 -2.48 -17.25 -2.63
N ILE A 179 -3.03 -17.09 -3.83
CA ILE A 179 -2.70 -15.99 -4.73
C ILE A 179 -3.22 -14.65 -4.16
N LEU A 180 -4.45 -14.66 -3.64
CA LEU A 180 -5.11 -13.46 -3.13
C LEU A 180 -4.64 -13.07 -1.72
N THR A 181 -4.48 -14.04 -0.82
CA THR A 181 -4.12 -13.80 0.58
C THR A 181 -2.62 -13.86 0.83
N GLY A 182 -1.83 -14.51 -0.04
CA GLY A 182 -0.39 -14.64 0.13
C GLY A 182 0.33 -13.30 0.34
N PRO A 183 0.07 -12.26 -0.47
CA PRO A 183 0.71 -10.96 -0.27
C PRO A 183 0.29 -10.29 1.03
N PHE A 184 -0.96 -10.46 1.47
CA PHE A 184 -1.44 -9.98 2.77
C PHE A 184 -0.74 -10.68 3.93
N VAL A 185 -0.64 -12.02 3.89
CA VAL A 185 0.09 -12.80 4.89
C VAL A 185 1.57 -12.39 4.93
N TYR A 186 2.19 -12.14 3.78
CA TYR A 186 3.56 -11.63 3.73
C TYR A 186 3.71 -10.31 4.49
N VAL A 187 2.84 -9.32 4.24
CA VAL A 187 2.92 -8.01 4.91
C VAL A 187 2.74 -8.16 6.43
N LEU A 188 1.83 -9.02 6.88
CA LEU A 188 1.64 -9.30 8.31
C LEU A 188 2.86 -9.96 8.95
N LEU A 189 3.44 -10.97 8.29
CA LEU A 189 4.60 -11.67 8.81
C LEU A 189 5.83 -10.77 8.85
N GLU A 190 6.05 -9.96 7.80
CA GLU A 190 7.14 -8.99 7.76
C GLU A 190 7.00 -7.95 8.88
N ASN A 191 5.80 -7.41 9.07
CA ASN A 191 5.50 -6.47 10.16
C ASN A 191 5.79 -7.08 11.53
N PHE A 192 5.31 -8.31 11.77
CA PHE A 192 5.53 -9.03 13.02
C PHE A 192 7.02 -9.34 13.26
N CYS A 193 7.73 -9.82 12.25
CA CYS A 193 9.16 -10.13 12.36
C CYS A 193 9.97 -8.91 12.80
N TRP A 194 9.82 -7.76 12.13
CA TRP A 194 10.53 -6.55 12.52
C TRP A 194 10.13 -6.02 13.89
N SER A 195 8.86 -6.15 14.26
CA SER A 195 8.36 -5.78 15.58
C SER A 195 9.05 -6.60 16.68
N VAL A 196 9.17 -7.92 16.50
CA VAL A 196 9.87 -8.81 17.45
C VAL A 196 11.35 -8.44 17.60
N PHE A 197 12.00 -7.97 16.54
CA PHE A 197 13.39 -7.51 16.59
C PHE A 197 13.56 -6.07 17.12
N GLY A 198 12.48 -5.35 17.45
CA GLY A 198 12.53 -3.94 17.84
C GLY A 198 12.95 -3.00 16.71
N LEU A 199 12.83 -3.45 15.45
CA LEU A 199 13.27 -2.76 14.24
C LEU A 199 12.07 -2.21 13.45
N GLU A 200 11.13 -1.65 14.19
CA GLU A 200 9.84 -1.14 13.73
C GLU A 200 9.93 -0.13 12.57
N LYS A 201 11.01 0.66 12.53
CA LYS A 201 11.26 1.66 11.48
C LYS A 201 11.53 1.06 10.09
N TYR A 202 11.77 -0.25 9.97
CA TYR A 202 12.10 -0.90 8.70
C TYR A 202 10.95 -1.70 8.07
N ARG A 203 9.79 -1.71 8.74
CA ARG A 203 8.58 -2.42 8.30
C ARG A 203 8.07 -1.85 6.97
N LEU A 204 7.55 -2.72 6.10
CA LEU A 204 6.85 -2.30 4.88
C LEU A 204 5.63 -1.42 5.21
N VAL A 205 4.93 -1.72 6.30
CA VAL A 205 3.79 -0.92 6.76
C VAL A 205 4.22 0.49 7.19
N THR A 206 5.41 0.65 7.77
CA THR A 206 5.97 1.97 8.11
C THR A 206 6.44 2.73 6.88
N ALA A 207 6.96 2.02 5.86
CA ALA A 207 7.23 2.64 4.56
C ALA A 207 5.93 3.10 3.85
N PHE A 208 4.81 2.43 4.11
CA PHE A 208 3.50 2.76 3.57
C PHE A 208 2.82 3.91 4.33
N GLU A 209 2.81 3.84 5.65
CA GLU A 209 2.29 4.87 6.56
C GLU A 209 3.36 5.22 7.62
N PRO A 210 4.09 6.33 7.42
CA PRO A 210 5.17 6.70 8.32
C PRO A 210 4.69 7.17 9.70
N SER A 211 3.47 7.69 9.83
CA SER A 211 2.93 8.19 11.10
C SER A 211 2.69 7.12 12.17
N LEU A 212 2.85 5.84 11.82
CA LEU A 212 2.79 4.72 12.76
C LEU A 212 3.99 4.63 13.72
N VAL A 213 5.08 5.36 13.45
CA VAL A 213 6.31 5.35 14.26
C VAL A 213 6.73 6.80 14.54
N TRP A 214 7.37 7.03 15.69
CA TRP A 214 7.94 8.32 16.03
C TRP A 214 9.00 8.77 15.00
N VAL A 215 8.96 10.04 14.59
CA VAL A 215 9.80 10.59 13.50
C VAL A 215 11.28 10.57 13.79
N GLU A 216 11.67 10.69 15.06
CA GLU A 216 13.07 10.60 15.48
C GLU A 216 13.72 9.28 15.03
N ALA A 217 12.93 8.22 14.86
CA ALA A 217 13.38 6.94 14.38
C ALA A 217 13.32 6.79 12.85
N ILE A 218 12.67 7.71 12.13
CA ILE A 218 12.42 7.61 10.70
C ILE A 218 13.49 8.35 9.91
N SER A 219 14.07 7.64 8.94
CA SER A 219 15.02 8.19 7.98
C SER A 219 14.60 7.78 6.57
N TRP A 220 15.27 8.30 5.55
CA TRP A 220 15.05 7.84 4.17
C TRP A 220 15.20 6.32 4.01
N THR A 221 16.02 5.67 4.86
CA THR A 221 16.19 4.21 4.84
C THR A 221 14.91 3.47 5.21
N SER A 222 14.10 4.00 6.12
CA SER A 222 12.82 3.43 6.56
C SER A 222 11.82 3.27 5.41
N PHE A 223 11.84 4.21 4.45
CA PHE A 223 10.97 4.12 3.27
C PHE A 223 11.43 3.05 2.29
N VAL A 224 12.74 2.80 2.19
CA VAL A 224 13.32 1.95 1.14
C VAL A 224 13.42 0.50 1.58
N THR A 225 13.67 0.22 2.87
CA THR A 225 13.95 -1.14 3.35
C THR A 225 12.82 -2.12 3.11
N GLY A 226 11.58 -1.77 3.47
CA GLY A 226 10.42 -2.64 3.28
C GLY A 226 10.18 -2.99 1.80
N PRO A 227 10.08 -2.00 0.89
CA PRO A 227 9.95 -2.24 -0.54
C PRO A 227 11.11 -3.05 -1.15
N VAL A 228 12.35 -2.80 -0.72
CA VAL A 228 13.52 -3.56 -1.19
C VAL A 228 13.45 -5.02 -0.71
N LEU A 229 13.08 -5.26 0.55
CA LEU A 229 12.90 -6.62 1.07
C LEU A 229 11.82 -7.36 0.28
N LEU A 230 10.69 -6.71 0.00
CA LEU A 230 9.62 -7.27 -0.83
C LEU A 230 10.12 -7.63 -2.24
N LEU A 231 10.90 -6.77 -2.88
CA LEU A 231 11.52 -7.06 -4.18
C LEU A 231 12.46 -8.27 -4.11
N LEU A 232 13.29 -8.37 -3.07
CA LEU A 232 14.17 -9.52 -2.85
C LEU A 232 13.37 -10.81 -2.68
N VAL A 233 12.25 -10.78 -1.95
CA VAL A 233 11.35 -11.93 -1.78
C VAL A 233 10.71 -12.35 -3.10
N ILE A 234 10.24 -11.38 -3.90
CA ILE A 234 9.69 -11.64 -5.24
C ILE A 234 10.74 -12.31 -6.12
N LEU A 235 11.95 -11.75 -6.19
CA LEU A 235 13.05 -12.28 -6.99
C LEU A 235 13.50 -13.66 -6.50
N GLY A 236 13.63 -13.84 -5.19
CA GLY A 236 13.98 -15.11 -4.56
C GLY A 236 12.97 -16.20 -4.90
N TYR A 237 11.67 -15.89 -4.81
CA TYR A 237 10.61 -16.82 -5.16
C TYR A 237 10.62 -17.19 -6.65
N LEU A 238 10.82 -16.21 -7.54
CA LEU A 238 10.97 -16.45 -8.98
C LEU A 238 12.15 -17.36 -9.29
N VAL A 239 13.31 -17.11 -8.68
CA VAL A 239 14.51 -17.94 -8.84
C VAL A 239 14.27 -19.35 -8.31
N TYR A 240 13.69 -19.48 -7.12
CA TYR A 240 13.35 -20.77 -6.50
C TYR A 240 12.45 -21.61 -7.42
N LYS A 241 11.33 -21.04 -7.89
CA LYS A 241 10.41 -21.77 -8.77
C LYS A 241 11.01 -22.11 -10.12
N ARG A 242 11.81 -21.21 -10.69
CA ARG A 242 12.39 -21.38 -12.02
C ARG A 242 13.58 -22.33 -12.06
N LYS A 243 14.51 -22.21 -11.11
CA LYS A 243 15.79 -22.95 -11.12
C LYS A 243 15.79 -24.22 -10.28
N ILE A 244 15.05 -24.23 -9.16
CA ILE A 244 15.09 -25.36 -8.21
C ILE A 244 13.93 -26.31 -8.50
N VAL A 245 12.71 -25.79 -8.60
CA VAL A 245 11.51 -26.61 -8.80
C VAL A 245 11.28 -26.94 -10.28
N ASN A 246 11.95 -26.25 -11.22
CA ASN A 246 11.69 -26.34 -12.66
C ASN A 246 10.21 -26.21 -13.03
N ALA A 247 9.47 -25.39 -12.27
CA ALA A 247 8.03 -25.24 -12.47
C ALA A 247 7.76 -24.57 -13.82
N ARG A 248 6.99 -25.26 -14.69
CA ARG A 248 6.57 -24.71 -15.97
C ARG A 248 5.35 -23.82 -15.75
N ILE A 249 5.46 -22.55 -16.15
CA ILE A 249 4.37 -21.56 -16.04
C ILE A 249 3.15 -21.98 -16.87
N TYR A 250 3.36 -22.79 -17.91
CA TYR A 250 2.42 -23.06 -19.00
C TYR A 250 1.90 -24.50 -19.05
N GLU A 251 2.26 -25.36 -18.09
CA GLU A 251 1.71 -26.70 -17.98
C GLU A 251 0.93 -26.79 -16.67
N LEU A 252 -0.32 -27.27 -16.75
CA LEU A 252 -1.14 -27.72 -15.62
C LEU A 252 -1.23 -29.24 -15.68
#